data_AF-A0A3S4S550-F1
#
_entry.id   AF-A0A3S4S550-F1
#
_cell.length_a   1.000
_cell.length_b   1.000
_cell.length_c   1.000
_cell.angle_alpha   90.00
_cell.angle_beta   90.00
_cell.angle_gamma   90.00
#
_symmetry.space_group_name_H-M   'P 1'
#
loop_
_entity.id
_entity.type
_entity.pdbx_description
1 polymer ?
#
loop_
_entity_poly.entity_id
_entity_poly.type
_entity_poly.pdbx_seq_one_letter_code
_entity_poly.pdbx_strand_id
1 'polypeptide(L)'
;MEAPSHLVLVSPVDYQRLRRHEKASGCWSFTLHREGGWTRLLVRGSGGPVGHAWFDIPHFVMEQKMMRGIARRAVRTRRQEIAAAMGRHPSNLRSHRARKVAQLN
;
A
#
# COMPACT_ATOMS: atom_id res chain seq x y z
N MET A 1 -9.08 -15.60 8.83
CA MET A 1 -8.36 -14.51 9.53
C MET A 1 -8.41 -13.29 8.63
N GLU A 2 -8.99 -12.18 9.12
CA GLU A 2 -9.07 -10.93 8.35
C GLU A 2 -7.69 -10.27 8.29
N ALA A 3 -7.33 -9.68 7.15
CA ALA A 3 -6.05 -9.01 7.01
C ALA A 3 -6.08 -7.66 7.76
N PRO A 4 -4.99 -7.25 8.44
CA PRO A 4 -4.94 -5.96 9.11
C PRO A 4 -5.17 -4.83 8.11
N SER A 5 -6.21 -4.03 8.35
CA SER A 5 -6.68 -2.95 7.47
C SER A 5 -6.35 -1.55 7.98
N HIS A 6 -5.83 -1.42 9.21
CA HIS A 6 -5.56 -0.14 9.86
C HIS A 6 -4.12 -0.10 10.39
N LEU A 7 -3.41 0.98 10.07
CA LEU A 7 -2.09 1.28 10.59
C LEU A 7 -2.07 2.74 11.09
N VAL A 8 -1.64 2.95 12.32
CA VAL A 8 -1.46 4.29 12.89
C VAL A 8 0.00 4.46 13.27
N LEU A 9 0.62 5.51 12.74
CA LEU A 9 1.98 5.93 13.06
C LEU A 9 1.93 7.17 13.94
N VAL A 10 2.73 7.16 15.00
CA VAL A 10 2.87 8.24 15.98
C VAL A 10 4.34 8.38 16.37
N SER A 11 4.70 9.52 16.94
CA SER A 11 6.02 9.67 17.57
C SER A 11 6.17 8.70 18.76
N PRO A 12 7.39 8.31 19.17
CA PRO A 12 7.58 7.49 20.37
C PRO A 12 6.99 8.12 21.63
N VAL A 13 7.02 9.45 21.73
CA VAL A 13 6.43 10.19 22.86
C VAL A 13 4.90 10.04 22.85
N ASP A 14 4.27 10.24 21.69
CA ASP A 14 2.83 10.08 21.54
C ASP A 14 2.40 8.62 21.71
N TYR A 15 3.24 7.65 21.36
CA TYR A 15 2.99 6.25 21.66
C TYR A 15 2.90 5.99 23.16
N GLN A 16 3.81 6.55 23.97
CA GLN A 16 3.73 6.41 25.43
C GLN A 16 2.50 7.12 26.00
N ARG A 17 2.10 8.27 25.44
CA ARG A 17 0.84 8.96 25.80
C ARG A 17 -0.37 8.08 25.51
N LEU A 18 -0.46 7.52 24.30
CA LEU A 18 -1.57 6.63 23.92
C LEU A 18 -1.66 5.39 24.82
N ARG A 19 -0.53 4.82 25.23
CA ARG A 19 -0.50 3.70 26.19
C ARG A 19 -1.04 4.06 27.58
N ARG A 20 -1.06 5.35 27.91
CA ARG A 20 -1.65 5.91 29.15
C ARG A 20 -3.07 6.43 28.93
N HIS A 21 -3.70 6.13 27.79
CA HIS A 21 -5.02 6.65 27.38
C HIS A 21 -5.06 8.17 27.17
N GLU A 22 -3.90 8.81 26.98
CA GLU A 22 -3.81 10.22 26.63
C GLU A 22 -3.87 10.44 25.11
N LYS A 23 -4.18 11.66 24.67
CA LYS A 23 -4.24 12.01 23.24
C LYS A 23 -2.85 12.20 22.63
N ALA A 24 -2.67 11.72 21.40
CA ALA A 24 -1.49 12.03 20.59
C ALA A 24 -1.53 13.50 20.12
N SER A 25 -0.38 14.15 20.08
CA SER A 25 -0.20 15.50 19.55
C SER A 25 -0.15 15.53 18.02
N GLY A 26 0.24 14.42 17.40
CA GLY A 26 0.09 14.19 15.97
C GLY A 26 0.12 12.70 15.64
N CYS A 27 -0.53 12.33 14.55
CA CYS A 27 -0.54 10.97 14.04
C CYS A 27 -0.73 10.91 12.53
N TRP A 28 -0.32 9.80 11.94
CA TRP A 28 -0.69 9.41 10.58
C TRP A 28 -1.47 8.12 10.64
N SER A 29 -2.69 8.11 10.13
CA SER A 29 -3.49 6.91 9.99
C SER A 29 -3.62 6.50 8.53
N PHE A 30 -3.53 5.19 8.30
CA PHE A 30 -3.64 4.53 7.01
C PHE A 30 -4.72 3.46 7.14
N THR A 31 -5.79 3.57 6.36
CA THR A 31 -6.90 2.62 6.38
C THR A 31 -7.11 2.06 4.98
N LEU A 32 -7.14 0.75 4.85
CA LEU A 32 -7.44 0.04 3.61
C LEU A 32 -8.92 -0.32 3.60
N HIS A 33 -9.65 0.25 2.65
CA HIS A 33 -11.06 -0.03 2.41
C HIS A 33 -11.21 -0.80 1.09
N ARG A 34 -11.94 -1.91 1.09
CA ARG A 34 -12.13 -2.73 -0.10
C ARG A 34 -13.35 -2.25 -0.88
N GLU A 35 -13.17 -1.92 -2.16
CA GLU A 35 -14.23 -1.39 -3.02
C GLU A 35 -14.22 -2.11 -4.37
N GLY A 36 -15.24 -2.92 -4.66
CA GLY A 36 -15.54 -3.41 -6.01
C GLY A 36 -14.35 -3.95 -6.83
N GLY A 37 -13.52 -4.81 -6.24
CA GLY A 37 -12.34 -5.39 -6.91
C GLY A 37 -11.03 -4.58 -6.76
N TRP A 38 -11.09 -3.43 -6.09
CA TRP A 38 -9.95 -2.57 -5.79
C TRP A 38 -9.83 -2.36 -4.28
N THR A 39 -8.73 -1.73 -3.86
CA THR A 39 -8.50 -1.34 -2.47
C THR A 39 -8.18 0.14 -2.45
N ARG A 40 -9.01 0.90 -1.75
CA ARG A 40 -8.82 2.31 -1.49
C ARG A 40 -7.97 2.47 -0.24
N LEU A 41 -6.87 3.20 -0.36
CA LEU A 41 -6.07 3.62 0.78
C LEU A 41 -6.51 5.03 1.20
N LEU A 42 -7.03 5.14 2.42
CA LEU A 42 -7.36 6.41 3.07
C LEU A 42 -6.21 6.79 4.00
N VAL A 43 -5.69 8.01 3.86
CA VAL A 43 -4.63 8.53 4.70
C VAL A 43 -5.07 9.82 5.35
N ARG A 44 -4.85 9.92 6.66
CA ARG A 44 -5.11 11.14 7.45
C ARG A 44 -3.89 11.45 8.29
N GLY A 45 -3.31 12.62 8.08
CA GLY A 45 -2.37 13.24 8.99
C GLY A 45 -3.09 14.16 9.99
N SER A 46 -2.62 14.20 11.22
CA SER A 46 -2.92 15.23 12.21
C SER A 46 -1.64 15.63 12.92
N GLY A 47 -1.43 16.92 13.21
CA GLY A 47 -0.23 17.44 13.88
C GLY A 47 0.07 18.88 13.44
N GLY A 48 0.67 19.69 14.32
CA GLY A 48 1.05 21.09 14.04
C GLY A 48 2.38 21.23 13.27
N PRO A 49 2.67 22.38 12.61
CA PRO A 49 1.97 23.67 12.65
C PRO A 49 1.07 23.87 11.42
N VAL A 50 -0.15 23.32 11.46
CA VAL A 50 -1.17 23.55 10.42
C VAL A 50 -1.55 25.03 10.43
N GLY A 51 -1.62 25.67 9.27
CA GLY A 51 -2.06 27.07 9.13
C GLY A 51 -0.97 28.05 8.71
N HIS A 52 0.22 27.55 8.35
CA HIS A 52 1.25 28.35 7.70
C HIS A 52 1.50 27.85 6.29
N ALA A 53 1.23 28.70 5.28
CA ALA A 53 1.35 28.32 3.87
C ALA A 53 2.73 27.75 3.48
N TRP A 54 3.81 28.24 4.11
CA TRP A 54 5.18 27.75 3.89
C TRP A 54 5.41 26.33 4.41
N PHE A 55 4.61 25.88 5.39
CA PHE A 55 4.62 24.52 5.90
C PHE A 55 3.59 23.64 5.16
N ASP A 56 2.38 24.16 4.96
CA ASP A 56 1.25 23.42 4.42
C ASP A 56 1.47 22.97 2.96
N ILE A 57 2.07 23.83 2.11
CA ILE A 57 2.30 23.49 0.70
C ILE A 57 3.37 22.38 0.56
N PRO A 58 4.58 22.51 1.13
CA PRO A 58 5.57 21.44 1.07
C PRO A 58 5.06 20.15 1.71
N HIS A 59 4.36 20.25 2.86
CA HIS A 59 3.77 19.10 3.53
C HIS A 59 2.82 18.36 2.59
N PHE A 60 1.85 19.06 2.00
CA PHE A 60 0.90 18.47 1.06
C PHE A 60 1.57 17.82 -0.16
N VAL A 61 2.57 18.49 -0.76
CA VAL A 61 3.31 17.93 -1.90
C VAL A 61 4.06 16.66 -1.51
N MET A 62 4.65 16.62 -0.31
CA MET A 62 5.29 15.42 0.23
C MET A 62 4.27 14.30 0.42
N GLU A 63 3.13 14.57 1.07
CA GLU A 63 2.07 13.58 1.26
C GLU A 63 1.59 13.00 -0.08
N GLN A 64 1.29 13.88 -1.05
CA GLN A 64 0.87 13.46 -2.39
C GLN A 64 1.91 12.58 -3.09
N LYS A 65 3.19 12.98 -3.06
CA LYS A 65 4.27 12.19 -3.68
C LYS A 65 4.41 10.83 -3.02
N MET A 66 4.34 10.76 -1.69
CA MET A 66 4.39 9.51 -0.94
C MET A 66 3.22 8.60 -1.33
N MET A 67 1.99 9.12 -1.38
CA MET A 67 0.81 8.33 -1.71
C MET A 67 0.84 7.81 -3.15
N ARG A 68 1.21 8.65 -4.11
CA ARG A 68 1.41 8.22 -5.51
C ARG A 68 2.50 7.16 -5.61
N GLY A 69 3.56 7.26 -4.81
CA GLY A 69 4.60 6.24 -4.72
C GLY A 69 4.08 4.90 -4.23
N ILE A 70 3.28 4.89 -3.17
CA ILE A 70 2.64 3.68 -2.64
C ILE A 70 1.72 3.06 -3.70
N ALA A 71 0.84 3.86 -4.32
CA ALA A 71 -0.07 3.38 -5.35
C ALA A 71 0.66 2.71 -6.53
N ARG A 72 1.73 3.35 -7.04
CA ARG A 72 2.56 2.78 -8.12
C ARG A 72 3.18 1.45 -7.71
N ARG A 73 3.73 1.36 -6.49
CA ARG A 73 4.33 0.11 -5.98
C ARG A 73 3.27 -0.98 -5.81
N ALA A 74 2.11 -0.67 -5.24
CA ALA A 74 1.01 -1.62 -5.06
C ALA A 74 0.53 -2.18 -6.40
N VAL A 75 0.34 -1.33 -7.42
CA VAL A 75 -0.03 -1.76 -8.78
C VAL A 75 1.06 -2.64 -9.39
N ARG A 76 2.34 -2.28 -9.23
CA ARG A 76 3.47 -3.07 -9.75
C ARG A 76 3.53 -4.44 -9.09
N THR A 77 3.46 -4.51 -7.76
CA THR A 77 3.44 -5.77 -7.01
C THR A 77 2.27 -6.64 -7.46
N ARG A 78 1.07 -6.06 -7.60
CA ARG A 78 -0.11 -6.81 -8.06
C ARG A 78 0.08 -7.39 -9.47
N ARG A 79 0.65 -6.62 -10.40
CA ARG A 79 0.95 -7.11 -11.75
C ARG A 79 1.95 -8.26 -11.73
N GLN A 80 2.99 -8.17 -10.90
CA GLN A 80 3.99 -9.23 -10.73
C GLN A 80 3.36 -10.51 -10.17
N GLU A 81 2.48 -10.39 -9.17
CA GLU A 81 1.74 -11.53 -8.61
C GLU A 81 0.86 -12.21 -9.66
N ILE A 82 0.12 -11.44 -10.46
CA ILE A 82 -0.73 -11.96 -11.53
C ILE A 82 0.12 -12.68 -12.58
N ALA A 83 1.22 -12.07 -13.04
CA ALA A 83 2.13 -12.69 -14.00
C ALA A 83 2.74 -13.99 -13.46
N ALA A 84 3.16 -14.00 -12.20
CA ALA A 84 3.70 -15.20 -11.55
C ALA A 84 2.62 -16.30 -11.41
N ALA A 85 1.38 -15.94 -11.09
CA ALA A 85 0.26 -16.88 -11.03
C ALA A 85 -0.05 -17.47 -12.43
N MET A 86 -0.05 -16.64 -13.47
CA MET A 86 -0.22 -17.10 -14.86
C MET A 86 0.91 -18.04 -15.29
N GLY A 87 2.16 -17.73 -14.96
CA GLY A 87 3.32 -18.59 -15.26
C GLY A 87 3.26 -19.95 -14.55
N ARG A 88 2.66 -20.02 -13.36
CA ARG A 88 2.44 -21.26 -12.60
C ARG A 88 1.21 -22.05 -13.07
N HIS A 89 0.39 -21.50 -13.97
CA HIS A 89 -0.84 -22.17 -14.39
C HIS A 89 -0.53 -23.37 -15.32
N PRO A 90 -1.09 -24.57 -15.05
CA PRO A 90 -0.68 -25.82 -15.70
C PRO A 90 -0.95 -25.89 -17.20
N SER A 91 -1.79 -25.00 -17.74
CA SER A 91 -2.00 -24.87 -19.19
C SER A 91 -0.73 -24.43 -19.94
N ASN A 92 0.15 -23.65 -19.30
CA ASN A 92 1.41 -23.19 -19.90
C ASN A 92 2.48 -24.31 -19.97
N LEU A 93 2.43 -25.27 -19.05
CA LEU A 93 3.33 -26.45 -19.05
C LEU A 93 2.97 -27.44 -20.18
N ARG A 94 1.68 -27.59 -20.49
CA ARG A 94 1.23 -28.43 -21.61
C ARG A 94 1.65 -27.87 -22.98
N SER A 95 1.56 -26.56 -23.18
CA SER A 95 1.97 -25.89 -24.43
C SER A 95 3.48 -25.98 -24.68
N HIS A 96 4.31 -25.87 -23.64
CA HIS A 96 5.76 -26.04 -23.78
C HIS A 96 6.18 -27.48 -24.09
N ARG A 97 5.51 -28.47 -23.48
CA ARG A 97 5.78 -29.89 -23.77
C ARG A 97 5.34 -30.27 -25.18
N ALA A 98 4.19 -29.78 -25.63
CA ALA A 98 3.71 -30.00 -27.00
C ALA A 98 4.65 -29.41 -28.07
N ARG A 99 5.17 -28.19 -27.85
CA ARG A 99 6.15 -27.57 -28.78
C ARG A 99 7.49 -28.31 -28.82
N LYS A 100 7.98 -28.82 -27.69
CA LYS A 100 9.24 -29.56 -27.65
C LYS A 100 9.18 -30.90 -28.40
N VAL A 101 8.04 -31.59 -28.34
CA VAL A 101 7.83 -32.84 -29.11
C VAL A 101 7.75 -32.58 -30.61
N ALA A 102 7.17 -31.46 -31.03
CA ALA A 102 7.06 -31.09 -32.45
C ALA A 102 8.38 -30.64 -33.10
N GLN A 103 9.42 -30.29 -32.32
CA GLN A 103 10.75 -29.92 -32.83
C GLN A 103 11.76 -31.08 -32.83
N LEU A 104 11.38 -32.25 -32.32
CA LEU A 104 12.22 -33.45 -32.24
C LEU A 104 11.87 -34.52 -33.32
N ASN A 105 10.91 -34.20 -34.20
CA ASN A 105 10.59 -34.93 -35.42
C ASN A 105 10.88 -34.04 -36.63
#